data_AF-A0A1E4FU10-F1
#
_entry.id   AF-A0A1E4FU10-F1
#
_cell.length_a   1.000
_cell.length_b   1.000
_cell.length_c   1.000
_cell.angle_alpha   90.00
_cell.angle_beta   90.00
_cell.angle_gamma   90.00
#
_symmetry.space_group_name_H-M   'P 1'
#
loop_
_entity.id
_entity.type
_entity.pdbx_description
1 polymer ?
#
loop_
_entity_poly.entity_id
_entity_poly.type
_entity_poly.pdbx_seq_one_letter_code
_entity_poly.pdbx_strand_id
1 'polypeptide(L)'
;MAIGRRFLLGLVTTIAGTSPALAQGQGQESEAILTIYAVLFGIAAVIYLIPSWVAFARRHPNRWPIFGINLVFGGTGLGWIGSLIWACGAVHKSPTGSNGGESGLNLFVNDPKIVRVENPGALESTDTIEKLERLKRLHDAGVLSTEEYEGLRRPLVASLSN
;
A
#
# COMPACT_ATOMS: atom_id res chain seq x y z
N MET A 1 -18.40 -10.16 -12.31
CA MET A 1 -17.73 -11.34 -12.91
C MET A 1 -16.64 -11.79 -11.93
N ALA A 2 -17.02 -12.41 -10.81
CA ALA A 2 -17.16 -13.86 -10.58
C ALA A 2 -15.84 -14.60 -10.31
N ILE A 3 -15.26 -14.45 -9.10
CA ILE A 3 -14.16 -15.31 -8.58
C ILE A 3 -14.34 -15.72 -7.10
N GLY A 4 -15.35 -15.20 -6.37
CA GLY A 4 -15.58 -15.55 -4.96
C GLY A 4 -16.81 -16.44 -4.78
N ARG A 5 -16.62 -17.76 -4.58
CA ARG A 5 -17.54 -18.73 -3.88
C ARG A 5 -17.29 -20.21 -4.22
N ARG A 6 -16.07 -20.64 -4.54
CA ARG A 6 -15.82 -22.06 -4.89
C ARG A 6 -14.70 -22.75 -4.12
N PHE A 7 -14.34 -22.25 -2.94
CA PHE A 7 -13.25 -22.83 -2.15
C PHE A 7 -13.67 -23.53 -0.85
N LEU A 8 -14.95 -23.86 -0.67
CA LEU A 8 -15.43 -24.43 0.61
C LEU A 8 -16.38 -25.63 0.46
N LEU A 9 -16.29 -26.37 -0.64
CA LEU A 9 -17.07 -27.59 -0.86
C LEU A 9 -16.17 -28.64 -1.51
N GLY A 10 -15.50 -29.41 -0.67
CA GLY A 10 -14.72 -30.56 -1.11
C GLY A 10 -13.67 -30.91 -0.09
N LEU A 11 -14.07 -31.70 0.94
CA LEU A 11 -13.43 -32.96 1.30
C LEU A 11 -14.05 -33.50 2.61
N VAL A 12 -15.27 -34.04 2.54
CA VAL A 12 -15.72 -35.03 3.53
C VAL A 12 -16.04 -36.28 2.72
N THR A 13 -14.99 -36.98 2.31
CA THR A 13 -15.11 -38.30 1.74
C THR A 13 -15.24 -39.26 2.91
N THR A 14 -16.46 -39.71 3.17
CA THR A 14 -16.75 -40.84 4.05
C THR A 14 -16.01 -42.06 3.52
N ILE A 15 -14.90 -42.43 4.13
CA ILE A 15 -14.33 -43.77 3.92
C ILE A 15 -15.14 -44.72 4.80
N ALA A 16 -16.20 -45.26 4.22
CA ALA A 16 -16.85 -46.45 4.73
C ALA A 16 -15.88 -47.63 4.54
N GLY A 17 -15.05 -47.88 5.54
CA GLY A 17 -14.23 -49.09 5.63
C GLY A 17 -15.08 -50.24 6.16
N THR A 18 -15.37 -51.19 5.30
CA THR A 18 -16.09 -52.44 5.60
C THR A 18 -15.37 -53.29 6.65
N SER A 19 -16.12 -53.80 7.61
CA SER A 19 -15.70 -54.75 8.65
C SER A 19 -15.08 -56.04 8.10
N PRO A 20 -14.26 -56.71 8.92
CA PRO A 20 -14.54 -58.10 9.25
C PRO A 20 -14.80 -58.23 10.76
N ALA A 21 -16.03 -58.60 11.09
CA ALA A 21 -16.49 -58.81 12.45
C ALA A 21 -16.07 -60.18 12.99
N LEU A 22 -14.77 -60.43 13.24
CA LEU A 22 -14.30 -61.61 14.00
C LEU A 22 -12.91 -61.36 14.63
N ALA A 23 -12.85 -60.50 15.66
CA ALA A 23 -11.81 -60.46 16.71
C ALA A 23 -12.07 -59.24 17.61
N GLN A 24 -13.20 -59.25 18.35
CA GLN A 24 -13.49 -58.21 19.33
C GLN A 24 -12.67 -58.46 20.60
N GLY A 25 -11.69 -57.61 20.84
CA GLY A 25 -11.01 -57.53 22.13
C GLY A 25 -9.68 -56.81 21.99
N GLN A 26 -9.61 -55.59 22.49
CA GLN A 26 -8.43 -54.69 22.54
C GLN A 26 -8.12 -53.85 21.29
N GLY A 27 -8.24 -54.35 20.05
CA GLY A 27 -7.87 -53.57 18.84
C GLY A 27 -8.87 -52.48 18.42
N GLN A 28 -10.18 -52.72 18.58
CA GLN A 28 -11.24 -51.85 18.05
C GLN A 28 -11.39 -50.52 18.81
N GLU A 29 -11.13 -50.53 20.12
CA GLU A 29 -11.13 -49.32 20.95
C GLU A 29 -9.97 -48.38 20.55
N SER A 30 -8.79 -48.94 20.25
CA SER A 30 -7.62 -48.18 19.82
C SER A 30 -7.85 -47.52 18.46
N GLU A 31 -8.46 -48.22 17.49
CA GLU A 31 -8.82 -47.67 16.17
C GLU A 31 -9.81 -46.49 16.28
N ALA A 32 -10.81 -46.60 17.14
CA ALA A 32 -11.78 -45.52 17.38
C ALA A 32 -11.11 -44.28 17.98
N ILE A 33 -10.24 -44.47 18.98
CA ILE A 33 -9.47 -43.39 19.62
C ILE A 33 -8.56 -42.69 18.60
N LEU A 34 -7.82 -43.44 17.79
CA LEU A 34 -6.95 -42.88 16.74
C LEU A 34 -7.75 -42.08 15.71
N THR A 35 -8.93 -42.58 15.32
CA THR A 35 -9.83 -41.89 14.40
C THR A 35 -10.31 -40.56 14.97
N ILE A 36 -10.72 -40.52 16.24
CA ILE A 36 -11.14 -39.29 16.92
C ILE A 36 -9.98 -38.28 16.95
N TYR A 37 -8.78 -38.71 17.33
CA TYR A 37 -7.62 -37.83 17.33
C TYR A 37 -7.26 -37.31 15.94
N ALA A 38 -7.35 -38.13 14.89
CA ALA A 38 -7.12 -37.71 13.52
C ALA A 38 -8.11 -36.63 13.07
N VAL A 39 -9.40 -36.79 13.39
CA VAL A 39 -10.43 -35.79 13.10
C VAL A 39 -10.17 -34.49 13.86
N LEU A 40 -9.89 -34.56 15.17
CA LEU A 40 -9.58 -33.38 15.99
C LEU A 40 -8.33 -32.66 15.49
N PHE A 41 -7.28 -33.39 15.14
CA PHE A 41 -6.06 -32.84 14.56
C PHE A 41 -6.34 -32.16 13.21
N GLY A 42 -7.15 -32.77 12.34
CA GLY A 42 -7.56 -32.16 11.08
C GLY A 42 -8.30 -30.84 11.28
N ILE A 43 -9.26 -30.79 12.22
CA ILE A 43 -9.99 -29.55 12.55
C ILE A 43 -9.03 -28.49 13.10
N ALA A 44 -8.15 -28.86 14.03
CA ALA A 44 -7.16 -27.97 14.61
C ALA A 44 -6.21 -27.41 13.53
N ALA A 45 -5.76 -28.24 12.58
CA ALA A 45 -4.90 -27.82 11.48
C ALA A 45 -5.58 -26.78 10.56
N VAL A 46 -6.87 -26.96 10.27
CA VAL A 46 -7.64 -25.97 9.50
C VAL A 46 -7.72 -24.64 10.24
N ILE A 47 -8.01 -24.66 11.54
CA ILE A 47 -8.08 -23.46 12.39
C ILE A 47 -6.70 -22.77 12.46
N TYR A 48 -5.64 -23.56 12.62
CA TYR A 48 -4.27 -23.09 12.69
C TYR A 48 -3.87 -22.31 11.43
N LEU A 49 -4.37 -22.70 10.26
CA LEU A 49 -4.05 -22.08 8.98
C LEU A 49 -4.93 -20.87 8.63
N ILE A 50 -5.95 -20.52 9.43
CA ILE A 50 -6.83 -19.37 9.17
C ILE A 50 -6.06 -18.06 8.91
N PRO A 51 -5.07 -17.64 9.74
CA PRO A 51 -4.37 -16.37 9.52
C PRO A 51 -3.65 -16.32 8.16
N SER A 52 -3.03 -17.44 7.81
CA SER A 52 -2.35 -17.61 6.53
C SER A 52 -3.35 -17.54 5.37
N TRP A 53 -4.44 -18.31 5.46
CA TRP A 53 -5.50 -18.30 4.46
C TRP A 53 -6.05 -16.89 4.21
N VAL A 54 -6.34 -16.14 5.27
CA VAL A 54 -6.85 -14.77 5.19
C VAL A 54 -5.86 -13.86 4.44
N ALA A 55 -4.56 -13.95 4.74
CA ALA A 55 -3.54 -13.16 4.07
C ALA A 55 -3.44 -13.48 2.57
N PHE A 56 -3.53 -14.76 2.18
CA PHE A 56 -3.52 -15.16 0.77
C PHE A 56 -4.81 -14.78 0.04
N ALA A 57 -5.97 -15.00 0.65
CA ALA A 57 -7.28 -14.66 0.08
C ALA A 57 -7.41 -13.15 -0.18
N ARG A 58 -6.84 -12.33 0.70
CA ARG A 58 -6.80 -10.87 0.56
C ARG A 58 -5.66 -10.35 -0.33
N ARG A 59 -4.80 -11.23 -0.85
CA ARG A 59 -3.56 -10.88 -1.57
C ARG A 59 -2.72 -9.85 -0.78
N HIS A 60 -2.62 -10.04 0.53
CA HIS A 60 -1.89 -9.13 1.41
C HIS A 60 -0.42 -9.02 0.96
N PRO A 61 0.17 -7.81 0.89
CA PRO A 61 1.55 -7.63 0.41
C PRO A 61 2.55 -8.45 1.21
N ASN A 62 2.31 -8.60 2.52
CA ASN A 62 3.16 -9.37 3.43
C ASN A 62 2.64 -10.80 3.69
N ARG A 63 1.96 -11.42 2.72
CA ARG A 63 1.41 -12.79 2.88
C ARG A 63 2.46 -13.85 3.26
N TRP A 64 3.67 -13.74 2.70
CA TRP A 64 4.78 -14.67 3.01
C TRP A 64 5.32 -14.49 4.44
N PRO A 65 5.61 -13.25 4.91
CA PRO A 65 5.91 -13.01 6.32
C PRO A 65 4.84 -13.53 7.28
N ILE A 66 3.56 -13.25 7.00
CA ILE A 66 2.45 -13.72 7.84
C ILE A 66 2.43 -15.25 7.92
N PHE A 67 2.60 -15.93 6.78
CA PHE A 67 2.69 -17.39 6.73
C PHE A 67 3.86 -17.93 7.56
N GLY A 68 5.05 -17.33 7.42
CA GLY A 68 6.24 -17.73 8.19
C GLY A 68 6.05 -17.58 9.70
N ILE A 69 5.48 -16.46 10.15
CA ILE A 69 5.16 -16.24 11.57
C ILE A 69 4.12 -17.24 12.06
N ASN A 70 3.05 -17.46 11.29
CA ASN A 70 2.02 -18.41 11.67
C ASN A 70 2.55 -19.85 11.73
N LEU A 71 3.51 -20.23 10.88
CA LEU A 71 4.10 -21.57 10.90
C LEU A 71 4.97 -21.79 12.14
N VAL A 72 5.84 -20.84 12.49
CA VAL A 72 6.80 -20.97 13.60
C VAL A 72 6.19 -20.62 14.96
N PHE A 73 5.39 -19.56 15.02
CA PHE A 73 4.86 -19.00 16.25
C PHE A 73 3.35 -19.18 16.42
N GLY A 74 2.63 -19.75 15.44
CA GLY A 74 1.18 -19.96 15.55
C GLY A 74 0.79 -20.83 16.76
N GLY A 75 1.64 -21.76 17.18
CA GLY A 75 1.38 -22.62 18.34
C GLY A 75 1.33 -21.88 19.69
N THR A 76 1.82 -20.64 19.75
CA THR A 76 1.90 -19.85 20.99
C THR A 76 0.60 -19.12 21.35
N GLY A 77 -0.41 -19.17 20.49
CA GLY A 77 -1.65 -18.38 20.61
C GLY A 77 -1.44 -16.90 20.30
N LEU A 78 -0.44 -16.25 20.91
CA LEU A 78 -0.05 -14.86 20.62
C LEU A 78 0.44 -14.70 19.19
N GLY A 79 1.30 -15.61 18.70
CA GLY A 79 1.73 -15.59 17.30
C GLY A 79 0.58 -15.84 16.33
N TRP A 80 -0.38 -16.69 16.70
CA TRP A 80 -1.59 -16.92 15.91
C TRP A 80 -2.48 -15.66 15.84
N ILE A 81 -2.83 -15.07 16.98
CA ILE A 81 -3.64 -13.84 17.04
C ILE A 81 -2.93 -12.67 16.36
N GLY A 82 -1.63 -12.48 16.64
CA GLY A 82 -0.83 -11.42 16.01
C GLY A 82 -0.78 -11.56 14.49
N SER A 83 -0.58 -12.78 13.99
CA SER A 83 -0.62 -13.06 12.55
C SER A 83 -2.02 -12.84 11.95
N LEU A 84 -3.09 -13.12 12.69
CA LEU A 84 -4.48 -12.90 12.25
C LEU A 84 -4.80 -11.41 12.16
N ILE A 85 -4.44 -10.65 13.19
CA ILE A 85 -4.59 -9.18 13.20
C ILE A 85 -3.81 -8.60 12.01
N TRP A 86 -2.57 -9.06 11.80
CA TRP A 86 -1.76 -8.58 10.70
C TRP A 86 -2.31 -8.97 9.32
N ALA A 87 -2.88 -10.17 9.18
CA ALA A 87 -3.55 -10.63 7.96
C ALA A 87 -4.81 -9.81 7.62
N CYS A 88 -5.48 -9.26 8.65
CA CYS A 88 -6.65 -8.41 8.48
C CYS A 88 -6.31 -6.95 8.21
N GLY A 89 -5.12 -6.47 8.62
CA GLY A 89 -4.66 -5.10 8.38
C GLY A 89 -4.40 -4.83 6.90
N ALA A 90 -4.87 -3.69 6.38
CA ALA A 90 -4.62 -3.29 4.99
C ALA A 90 -3.53 -2.20 4.97
N VAL A 91 -2.34 -2.54 4.46
CA VAL A 91 -1.32 -1.53 4.12
C VAL A 91 -1.34 -1.34 2.62
N HIS A 92 -1.95 -0.24 2.16
CA HIS A 92 -1.89 0.18 0.76
C HIS A 92 -0.47 0.64 0.43
N LYS A 93 0.35 -0.27 -0.11
CA LYS A 93 1.60 0.11 -0.74
C LYS A 93 1.32 0.34 -2.22
N SER A 94 1.30 1.60 -2.66
CA SER A 94 1.25 1.88 -4.10
C SER A 94 2.55 1.38 -4.74
N PRO A 95 2.50 0.66 -5.88
CA PRO A 95 3.71 0.24 -6.61
C PRO A 95 4.59 1.42 -7.04
N THR A 96 4.00 2.61 -7.08
CA THR A 96 4.60 3.87 -7.49
C THR A 96 5.30 4.62 -6.34
N GLY A 97 5.27 4.11 -5.10
CA GLY A 97 5.96 4.73 -3.98
C GLY A 97 5.49 6.16 -3.70
N SER A 98 4.19 6.34 -3.41
CA SER A 98 3.70 7.61 -2.87
C SER A 98 3.45 7.44 -1.37
N ASN A 99 4.42 7.86 -0.55
CA ASN A 99 4.23 8.10 0.88
C ASN A 99 3.52 9.45 1.11
N GLY A 100 2.41 9.64 0.40
CA GLY A 100 1.43 10.70 0.65
C GLY A 100 0.13 9.98 1.00
N GLY A 101 -0.47 10.34 2.14
CA GLY A 101 -1.60 9.65 2.76
C GLY A 101 -2.79 9.38 1.83
N GLU A 102 -3.81 8.72 2.34
CA GLU A 102 -4.95 8.10 1.63
C GLU A 102 -5.61 8.91 0.48
N SER A 103 -5.36 10.22 0.37
CA SER A 103 -5.74 11.11 -0.73
C SER A 103 -4.75 11.20 -1.91
N GLY A 104 -3.56 10.58 -1.86
CA GLY A 104 -2.57 10.63 -2.95
C GLY A 104 -1.92 12.00 -3.20
N LEU A 105 -2.01 12.93 -2.24
CA LEU A 105 -1.50 14.29 -2.36
C LEU A 105 -0.17 14.43 -1.62
N ASN A 106 0.95 14.39 -2.35
CA ASN A 106 2.28 14.79 -1.84
C ASN A 106 2.38 16.32 -1.75
N LEU A 107 1.51 16.97 -0.98
CA LEU A 107 1.55 18.44 -0.87
C LEU A 107 2.62 18.94 0.11
N PHE A 108 3.17 18.06 0.95
CA PHE A 108 4.17 18.45 1.92
C PHE A 108 5.21 17.32 2.01
N VAL A 109 6.38 17.52 1.39
CA VAL A 109 7.63 17.70 2.14
C VAL A 109 8.88 17.55 1.27
N ASN A 110 8.91 16.79 0.17
CA ASN A 110 10.20 16.55 -0.49
C ASN A 110 10.07 15.99 -1.91
N ASP A 111 9.56 16.78 -2.86
CA ASP A 111 9.84 16.51 -4.27
C ASP A 111 11.15 17.24 -4.63
N PRO A 112 12.31 16.55 -4.70
CA PRO A 112 13.53 17.14 -5.22
C PRO A 112 13.35 17.37 -6.72
N LYS A 113 12.71 18.48 -7.07
CA LYS A 113 12.70 18.95 -8.47
C LYS A 113 14.13 19.37 -8.77
N ILE A 114 14.80 18.63 -9.64
CA ILE A 114 16.14 18.98 -10.13
C ILE A 114 15.98 20.28 -10.93
N VAL A 115 16.13 21.42 -10.26
CA VAL A 115 16.20 22.73 -10.89
C VAL A 115 17.53 22.79 -11.60
N ARG A 116 17.50 22.76 -12.93
CA ARG A 116 18.67 23.08 -13.74
C ARG A 116 19.00 24.55 -13.45
N VAL A 117 20.10 24.78 -12.74
CA VAL A 117 20.64 26.11 -12.49
C VAL A 117 21.20 26.61 -13.82
N GLU A 118 20.33 27.16 -14.66
CA GLU A 118 20.72 27.97 -15.81
C GLU A 118 21.28 29.30 -15.27
N ASN A 119 22.36 29.79 -15.88
CA ASN A 119 23.17 30.90 -15.39
C ASN A 119 22.32 32.12 -14.95
N PRO A 120 22.31 32.50 -13.64
CA PRO A 120 21.34 33.43 -13.08
C PRO A 120 21.37 34.85 -13.70
N GLY A 121 22.49 35.28 -14.29
CA GLY A 121 22.60 36.61 -14.89
C GLY A 121 21.81 36.79 -16.20
N ALA A 122 21.61 35.72 -16.98
CA ALA A 122 20.88 35.81 -18.25
C ALA A 122 19.35 35.81 -18.05
N LEU A 123 18.87 35.18 -16.97
CA LEU A 123 17.45 35.09 -16.65
C LEU A 123 16.92 36.37 -15.99
N GLU A 124 17.71 37.05 -15.14
CA GLU A 124 17.30 38.32 -14.53
C GLU A 124 17.19 39.46 -15.55
N SER A 125 18.13 39.55 -16.50
CA SER A 125 18.04 40.53 -17.59
C SER A 125 16.85 40.28 -18.51
N THR A 126 16.53 39.01 -18.80
CA THR A 126 15.34 38.67 -19.59
C THR A 126 14.04 38.98 -18.85
N ASP A 127 13.92 38.63 -17.56
CA ASP A 127 12.74 38.92 -16.73
C ASP A 127 12.54 40.43 -16.50
N THR A 128 13.63 41.21 -16.36
CA THR A 128 13.54 42.68 -16.25
C THR A 128 13.13 43.35 -17.57
N ILE A 129 13.58 42.84 -18.72
CA ILE A 129 13.10 43.29 -20.05
C ILE A 129 11.61 42.98 -20.24
N GLU A 130 11.16 41.79 -19.85
CA GLU A 130 9.74 41.41 -19.92
C GLU A 130 8.86 42.31 -19.04
N LYS A 131 9.34 42.65 -17.83
CA LYS A 131 8.67 43.60 -16.92
C LYS A 131 8.56 45.00 -17.54
N LEU A 132 9.59 45.48 -18.22
CA LEU A 132 9.57 46.79 -18.92
C LEU A 132 8.56 46.80 -20.07
N GLU A 133 8.48 45.72 -20.86
CA GLU A 133 7.49 45.61 -21.93
C GLU A 133 6.06 45.62 -21.36
N ARG A 134 5.83 44.89 -20.26
CA ARG A 134 4.53 44.85 -19.59
C ARG A 134 4.12 46.22 -19.04
N LEU A 135 5.04 46.97 -18.44
CA LEU A 135 4.79 48.33 -17.98
C LEU A 135 4.41 49.27 -19.14
N LYS A 136 5.11 49.18 -20.26
CA LYS A 136 4.79 49.97 -21.46
C LYS A 136 3.40 49.65 -21.99
N ARG A 137 3.03 48.36 -22.07
CA ARG A 137 1.69 47.94 -22.49
C ARG A 137 0.60 48.50 -21.58
N LEU A 138 0.83 48.55 -20.26
CA LEU A 138 -0.14 49.08 -19.31
C LEU A 138 -0.28 50.62 -19.39
N HIS A 139 0.82 51.33 -19.63
CA HIS A 139 0.79 52.76 -19.91
C HIS A 139 0.03 53.06 -21.22
N ASP A 140 0.33 52.32 -22.30
CA ASP A 140 -0.33 52.51 -23.60
C ASP A 140 -1.83 52.16 -23.54
N ALA A 141 -2.24 51.28 -22.62
CA ALA A 141 -3.64 50.98 -22.31
C ALA A 141 -4.34 52.05 -21.46
N GLY A 142 -3.63 53.11 -21.04
CA GLY A 142 -4.15 54.19 -20.21
C GLY A 142 -4.42 53.81 -18.76
N VAL A 143 -3.89 52.66 -18.30
CA VAL A 143 -4.08 52.16 -16.93
C VAL A 143 -3.13 52.84 -15.94
N LEU A 144 -1.92 53.21 -16.40
CA LEU A 144 -0.97 54.00 -15.60
C LEU A 144 -0.84 55.41 -16.16
N SER A 145 -0.72 56.39 -15.26
CA SER A 145 -0.34 57.75 -15.66
C SER A 145 1.14 57.81 -16.04
N THR A 146 1.53 58.88 -16.75
CA THR A 146 2.91 59.10 -17.18
C THR A 146 3.86 59.20 -15.98
N GLU A 147 3.45 59.80 -14.87
CA GLU A 147 4.29 59.90 -13.67
C GLU A 147 4.51 58.55 -12.98
N GLU A 148 3.49 57.70 -12.92
CA GLU A 148 3.59 56.36 -12.31
C GLU A 148 4.45 55.42 -13.16
N TYR A 149 4.29 55.48 -14.48
CA TYR A 149 5.10 54.71 -15.42
C TYR A 149 6.59 55.06 -15.29
N GLU A 150 6.94 56.35 -15.31
CA GLU A 150 8.33 56.79 -15.18
C GLU A 150 8.92 56.44 -13.80
N GLY A 151 8.11 56.50 -12.73
CA GLY A 151 8.50 56.07 -11.39
C GLY A 151 8.89 54.58 -11.32
N LEU A 152 8.10 53.71 -11.95
CA LEU A 152 8.31 52.24 -11.92
C LEU A 152 9.36 51.77 -12.94
N ARG A 153 9.51 52.47 -14.06
CA ARG A 153 10.52 52.17 -15.09
C ARG A 153 11.94 52.44 -14.59
N ARG A 154 12.14 53.50 -13.82
CA ARG A 154 13.46 53.98 -13.38
C ARG A 154 14.31 52.92 -12.64
N PRO A 155 13.82 52.18 -11.63
CA PRO A 155 14.61 51.14 -10.96
C PRO A 155 14.94 49.95 -11.87
N LEU A 156 14.03 49.58 -12.80
CA LEU A 156 14.22 48.46 -13.72
C LEU A 156 15.27 48.74 -14.80
N VAL A 157 15.34 49.99 -15.28
CA VAL A 157 16.40 50.42 -16.20
C VAL A 157 17.75 50.46 -15.50
N ALA A 158 17.80 50.90 -14.24
CA ALA A 158 19.03 50.93 -13.45
C ALA A 158 19.61 49.52 -13.21
N SER A 159 18.76 48.52 -12.99
CA SER A 159 19.20 47.12 -12.84
C SER A 159 19.74 46.49 -14.12
N LEU A 160 19.40 47.01 -15.30
CA LEU A 160 19.92 46.54 -16.60
C LEU A 160 21.24 47.22 -16.99
N SER A 161 21.52 48.40 -16.45
CA SER A 161 22.75 49.15 -16.72
C SER A 161 23.94 48.77 -15.84
N ASN A 162 23.70 47.98 -14.80
CA ASN A 162 24.68 47.54 -13.80
C ASN A 162 25.14 46.11 -14.09
#